data_AF-A0A5J4YLE4-F1
#
_entry.id   AF-A0A5J4YLE4-F1
#
_cell.length_a   1.000
_cell.length_b   1.000
_cell.length_c   1.000
_cell.angle_alpha   90.00
_cell.angle_beta   90.00
_cell.angle_gamma   90.00
#
_symmetry.space_group_name_H-M   'P 1'
#
loop_
_entity.id
_entity.type
_entity.pdbx_description
1 polymer ?
#
loop_
_entity_poly.entity_id
_entity_poly.type
_entity_poly.pdbx_seq_one_letter_code
_entity_poly.pdbx_strand_id
1 'polypeptide(L)'
;MGGDGGTAPLPQREHAAMRRMILQACAESERDAAAEQTGDAERLALCAISRAPLVPPNVVCGRGWLYNKDALIEWLLRRAAEKRQNSHSPTSAYFAHINGISSVMDVHLHFDKPAEDAGEPLHGKVVCCLSGRQANATRQFIANRPCGCVMSAGAMRSVHADLDTMRRQGRVVELGKASNSASDRLCCEACDTPLDEELPRVHLDAPPGADLDRQLEFFARHTKRSKESRKHKKAQTIEASTKKRKVIVDSSPVESSVGPERP
;
A
#
# COMPACT_ATOMS: atom_id res chain seq x y z
N MET A 1 54.16 -28.51 15.38
CA MET A 1 54.46 -27.64 14.21
C MET A 1 54.58 -28.54 13.00
N GLY A 2 53.80 -28.51 11.93
CA GLY A 2 52.55 -27.87 11.55
C GLY A 2 52.07 -28.70 10.35
N GLY A 3 50.81 -29.13 10.37
CA GLY A 3 50.24 -29.98 9.33
C GLY A 3 49.68 -29.12 8.20
N ASP A 4 50.47 -28.90 7.15
CA ASP A 4 50.02 -28.29 5.90
C ASP A 4 49.15 -29.29 5.13
N GLY A 5 47.84 -29.16 5.30
CA GLY A 5 46.84 -29.85 4.50
C GLY A 5 46.83 -29.30 3.08
N GLY A 6 47.65 -29.88 2.21
CA GLY A 6 47.64 -29.59 0.78
C GLY A 6 46.27 -29.91 0.17
N THR A 7 45.60 -28.89 -0.34
CA THR A 7 44.39 -29.07 -1.13
C THR A 7 44.80 -29.75 -2.44
N ALA A 8 44.48 -31.03 -2.59
CA ALA A 8 44.69 -31.73 -3.86
C ALA A 8 43.88 -31.02 -4.96
N PRO A 9 44.48 -30.65 -6.10
CA PRO A 9 43.74 -29.99 -7.17
C PRO A 9 42.68 -30.94 -7.71
N LEU A 10 41.41 -30.54 -7.62
CA LEU A 10 40.31 -31.31 -8.22
C LEU A 10 40.53 -31.36 -9.75
N PRO A 11 40.20 -32.47 -10.42
CA PRO A 11 40.32 -32.58 -11.86
C PRO A 11 39.52 -31.46 -12.55
N GLN A 12 40.04 -30.95 -13.67
CA GLN A 12 39.51 -29.80 -14.39
C GLN A 12 38.00 -29.92 -14.76
N ARG A 13 37.50 -31.15 -14.89
CA ARG A 13 36.08 -31.47 -15.11
C ARG A 13 35.20 -31.14 -13.90
N GLU A 14 35.69 -31.36 -12.68
CA GLU A 14 34.98 -31.06 -11.43
C GLU A 14 34.94 -29.54 -11.17
N HIS A 15 36.04 -28.82 -11.45
CA HIS A 15 36.04 -27.34 -11.44
C HIS A 15 35.00 -26.76 -12.41
N ALA A 16 34.90 -27.32 -13.62
CA ALA A 16 33.93 -26.88 -14.61
C ALA A 16 32.49 -27.16 -14.18
N ALA A 17 32.22 -28.31 -13.54
CA ALA A 17 30.91 -28.66 -13.01
C ALA A 17 30.50 -27.75 -11.85
N MET A 18 31.39 -27.49 -10.89
CA MET A 18 31.14 -26.58 -9.77
C MET A 18 30.87 -25.15 -10.26
N ARG A 19 31.67 -24.66 -11.23
CA ARG A 19 31.45 -23.33 -11.82
C ARG A 19 30.10 -23.23 -12.52
N ARG A 20 29.65 -24.28 -13.22
CA ARG A 20 28.30 -24.32 -13.82
C ARG A 20 27.19 -24.28 -12.77
N MET A 21 27.33 -25.03 -11.67
CA MET A 21 26.37 -25.00 -10.57
C MET A 21 26.28 -23.62 -9.92
N ILE A 22 27.42 -22.95 -9.67
CA ILE A 22 27.44 -21.59 -9.13
C ILE A 22 26.77 -20.60 -10.08
N LEU A 23 27.11 -20.65 -11.37
CA LEU A 23 26.50 -19.76 -12.38
C LEU A 23 24.99 -20.00 -12.52
N GLN A 24 24.55 -21.25 -12.42
CA GLN A 24 23.13 -21.58 -12.46
C GLN A 24 22.40 -21.07 -11.20
N ALA A 25 22.97 -21.26 -10.02
CA ALA A 25 22.42 -20.73 -8.77
C ALA A 25 22.37 -19.20 -8.76
N CYS A 26 23.41 -18.53 -9.26
CA CYS A 26 23.41 -17.08 -9.46
C CYS A 26 22.29 -16.65 -10.43
N ALA A 27 22.14 -17.34 -11.56
CA ALA A 27 21.10 -17.02 -12.55
C ALA A 27 19.68 -17.28 -12.04
N GLU A 28 19.47 -18.32 -11.21
CA GLU A 28 18.18 -18.58 -10.55
C GLU A 28 17.88 -17.48 -9.52
N SER A 29 18.85 -17.11 -8.69
CA SER A 29 18.69 -16.01 -7.72
C SER A 29 18.41 -14.65 -8.38
N GLU A 30 18.98 -14.39 -9.57
CA GLU A 30 18.73 -13.19 -10.35
C GLU A 30 17.31 -13.15 -10.92
N ARG A 31 16.78 -14.30 -11.36
CA ARG A 31 15.39 -14.41 -11.83
C ARG A 31 14.39 -14.22 -10.69
N ASP A 32 14.66 -14.85 -9.55
CA ASP A 32 13.83 -14.70 -8.35
C ASP A 32 13.82 -13.23 -7.88
N ALA A 33 14.99 -12.58 -7.87
CA ALA A 33 15.11 -11.16 -7.57
C ALA A 33 14.38 -10.28 -8.59
N ALA A 34 14.39 -10.64 -9.87
CA ALA A 34 13.66 -9.90 -10.91
C ALA A 34 12.13 -10.06 -10.77
N ALA A 35 11.66 -11.26 -10.42
CA ALA A 35 10.25 -11.54 -10.18
C ALA A 35 9.73 -10.79 -8.94
N GLU A 36 10.51 -10.77 -7.85
CA GLU A 36 10.20 -10.00 -6.65
C GLU A 36 10.14 -8.48 -6.96
N GLN A 37 11.10 -7.97 -7.74
CA GLN A 37 11.11 -6.59 -8.20
C GLN A 37 9.86 -6.20 -8.99
N THR A 38 9.37 -7.10 -9.86
CA THR A 38 8.14 -6.84 -10.61
C THR A 38 6.91 -6.82 -9.70
N GLY A 39 6.83 -7.76 -8.74
CA GLY A 39 5.71 -7.80 -7.78
C GLY A 39 5.66 -6.57 -6.86
N ASP A 40 6.81 -6.05 -6.45
CA ASP A 40 6.85 -4.85 -5.60
C ASP A 40 6.49 -3.58 -6.37
N ALA A 41 6.90 -3.49 -7.63
CA ALA A 41 6.51 -2.38 -8.49
C ALA A 41 4.99 -2.34 -8.74
N GLU A 42 4.36 -3.51 -8.88
CA GLU A 42 2.90 -3.63 -8.95
C GLU A 42 2.23 -3.21 -7.64
N ARG A 43 2.75 -3.65 -6.49
CA ARG A 43 2.21 -3.26 -5.18
C ARG A 43 2.30 -1.76 -4.92
N LEU A 44 3.38 -1.12 -5.37
CA LEU A 44 3.56 0.34 -5.29
C LEU A 44 2.57 1.11 -6.18
N ALA A 45 1.94 0.45 -7.17
CA ALA A 45 0.89 1.04 -8.00
C ALA A 45 -0.53 0.85 -7.44
N LEU A 46 -0.68 0.15 -6.30
CA LEU A 46 -1.96 -0.14 -5.65
C LEU A 46 -2.10 0.59 -4.31
N CYS A 47 -3.33 0.97 -3.99
CA CYS A 47 -3.70 1.47 -2.68
C CYS A 47 -3.58 0.35 -1.63
N ALA A 48 -2.84 0.58 -0.54
CA ALA A 48 -2.63 -0.44 0.47
C ALA A 48 -3.90 -0.86 1.23
N ILE A 49 -4.91 0.03 1.34
CA ILE A 49 -6.19 -0.27 2.01
C ILE A 49 -7.18 -0.98 1.08
N SER A 50 -7.45 -0.40 -0.09
CA SER A 50 -8.51 -0.89 -0.99
C SER A 50 -8.02 -1.93 -2.00
N ARG A 51 -6.70 -2.04 -2.22
CA ARG A 51 -6.07 -2.78 -3.33
C ARG A 51 -6.54 -2.34 -4.71
N ALA A 52 -7.24 -1.22 -4.79
CA ALA A 52 -7.55 -0.55 -6.04
C ALA A 52 -6.30 0.15 -6.58
N PRO A 53 -6.20 0.37 -7.89
CA PRO A 53 -5.12 1.18 -8.44
C PRO A 53 -5.08 2.58 -7.86
N LEU A 54 -3.88 3.15 -7.81
CA LEU A 54 -3.69 4.50 -7.32
C LEU A 54 -4.31 5.52 -8.28
N VAL A 55 -5.19 6.37 -7.74
CA VAL A 55 -5.88 7.42 -8.48
C VAL A 55 -5.71 8.72 -7.69
N PRO A 56 -5.20 9.79 -8.31
CA PRO A 56 -5.08 11.08 -7.63
C PRO A 56 -6.47 11.57 -7.18
N PRO A 57 -6.60 12.13 -5.96
CA PRO A 57 -5.52 12.48 -5.02
C PRO A 57 -4.95 11.31 -4.19
N ASN A 58 -3.63 11.26 -4.09
CA ASN A 58 -2.89 10.20 -3.39
C ASN A 58 -2.26 10.72 -2.08
N VAL A 59 -2.11 9.83 -1.11
CA VAL A 59 -1.46 10.12 0.18
C VAL A 59 -0.49 9.02 0.57
N VAL A 60 0.57 9.38 1.31
CA VAL A 60 1.54 8.43 1.88
C VAL A 60 1.51 8.47 3.40
N CYS A 61 1.66 7.32 4.06
CA CYS A 61 1.84 7.27 5.52
C CYS A 61 3.32 7.32 5.91
N GLY A 62 3.62 7.53 7.20
CA GLY A 62 5.00 7.51 7.71
C GLY A 62 5.75 6.17 7.56
N ARG A 63 5.06 5.09 7.16
CA ARG A 63 5.67 3.79 6.81
C ARG A 63 5.93 3.62 5.30
N GLY A 64 5.65 4.63 4.49
CA GLY A 64 5.94 4.58 3.05
C GLY A 64 4.88 3.95 2.16
N TRP A 65 3.74 3.56 2.71
CA TRP A 65 2.66 2.99 1.92
C TRP A 65 1.80 4.08 1.28
N LEU A 66 1.35 3.83 0.06
CA LEU A 66 0.48 4.72 -0.71
C LEU A 66 -0.99 4.35 -0.57
N TYR A 67 -1.84 5.37 -0.56
CA TYR A 67 -3.28 5.23 -0.44
C TYR A 67 -4.00 6.22 -1.35
N ASN A 68 -5.15 5.80 -1.87
CA ASN A 68 -6.14 6.73 -2.42
C ASN A 68 -6.77 7.50 -1.26
N LYS A 69 -6.86 8.82 -1.38
CA LYS A 69 -7.40 9.68 -0.32
C LYS A 69 -8.83 9.29 0.04
N ASP A 70 -9.65 8.96 -0.95
CA ASP A 70 -11.03 8.52 -0.75
C ASP A 70 -11.12 7.22 0.07
N ALA A 71 -10.35 6.20 -0.33
CA ALA A 71 -10.31 4.92 0.37
C ALA A 71 -9.81 5.05 1.82
N LEU A 72 -8.84 5.95 2.05
CA LEU A 72 -8.35 6.24 3.39
C LEU A 72 -9.43 6.91 4.26
N ILE A 73 -10.14 7.90 3.71
CA ILE A 73 -11.20 8.62 4.43
C ILE A 73 -12.32 7.66 4.80
N GLU A 74 -12.79 6.84 3.86
CA GLU A 74 -13.79 5.81 4.11
C GLU A 74 -13.37 4.85 5.23
N TRP A 75 -12.11 4.42 5.22
CA TRP A 75 -11.56 3.55 6.25
C TRP A 75 -11.48 4.23 7.62
N LEU A 76 -11.05 5.50 7.69
CA LEU A 76 -11.01 6.27 8.94
C LEU A 76 -12.40 6.45 9.55
N LEU A 77 -13.41 6.74 8.72
CA LEU A 77 -14.81 6.85 9.16
C LEU A 77 -15.33 5.53 9.70
N ARG A 78 -15.06 4.43 9.00
CA ARG A 78 -15.42 3.09 9.45
C ARG A 78 -14.74 2.72 10.77
N ARG A 79 -13.44 2.98 10.90
CA ARG A 79 -12.68 2.73 12.13
C ARG A 79 -13.24 3.53 13.31
N ALA A 80 -13.62 4.79 13.08
CA ALA A 80 -14.23 5.63 14.12
C ALA A 80 -15.59 5.07 14.58
N ALA A 81 -16.42 4.58 13.66
CA ALA A 81 -17.68 3.92 14.00
C ALA A 81 -17.47 2.62 14.79
N GLU A 82 -16.49 1.80 14.38
CA GLU A 82 -16.13 0.54 15.05
C GLU A 82 -15.62 0.78 16.48
N LYS A 83 -14.81 1.82 16.70
CA LYS A 83 -14.36 2.25 18.04
C LYS A 83 -15.54 2.63 18.94
N ARG A 84 -16.53 3.37 18.43
CA ARG A 84 -17.73 3.75 19.20
C ARG A 84 -18.58 2.55 19.61
N GLN A 85 -18.60 1.50 18.78
CA GLN A 85 -19.36 0.28 19.02
C GLN A 85 -18.59 -0.76 19.85
N ASN A 86 -17.40 -0.42 20.35
CA ASN A 86 -16.47 -1.34 21.01
C ASN A 86 -16.25 -2.64 20.21
N SER A 87 -16.28 -2.53 18.88
CA SER A 87 -16.10 -3.65 17.97
C SER A 87 -14.70 -3.58 17.37
N HIS A 88 -13.91 -4.64 17.52
CA HIS A 88 -12.58 -4.70 16.93
C HIS A 88 -12.63 -5.34 15.53
N SER A 89 -12.42 -4.51 14.52
CA SER A 89 -12.15 -4.99 13.16
C SER A 89 -10.68 -5.34 13.03
N PRO A 90 -10.34 -6.49 12.43
CA PRO A 90 -8.95 -6.89 12.32
C PRO A 90 -8.18 -6.05 11.29
N THR A 91 -8.88 -5.39 10.34
CA THR A 91 -8.29 -4.36 9.45
C THR A 91 -7.79 -3.14 10.24
N SER A 92 -8.42 -2.81 11.39
CA SER A 92 -7.97 -1.71 12.24
C SER A 92 -6.65 -2.00 12.96
N ALA A 93 -6.25 -3.27 13.11
CA ALA A 93 -4.98 -3.63 13.73
C ALA A 93 -3.81 -3.43 12.76
N TYR A 94 -4.01 -3.78 11.48
CA TYR A 94 -2.96 -3.67 10.47
C TYR A 94 -2.56 -2.22 10.16
N PHE A 95 -3.56 -1.36 9.96
CA PHE A 95 -3.36 0.08 9.74
C PHE A 95 -3.44 0.89 11.04
N ALA A 96 -3.15 0.28 12.20
CA ALA A 96 -3.26 0.95 13.50
C ALA A 96 -2.41 2.24 13.61
N HIS A 97 -1.31 2.30 12.84
CA HIS A 97 -0.42 3.45 12.74
C HIS A 97 -1.08 4.71 12.17
N ILE A 98 -2.18 4.58 11.41
CA ILE A 98 -2.89 5.71 10.80
C ILE A 98 -4.02 6.16 11.72
N ASN A 99 -3.77 7.13 12.60
CA ASN A 99 -4.77 7.59 13.57
C ASN A 99 -5.70 8.68 13.03
N GLY A 100 -5.31 9.36 11.95
CA GLY A 100 -6.10 10.41 11.32
C GLY A 100 -5.40 11.00 10.10
N ILE A 101 -5.99 12.05 9.53
CA ILE A 101 -5.46 12.71 8.32
C ILE A 101 -4.08 13.35 8.60
N SER A 102 -3.79 13.76 9.84
CA SER A 102 -2.48 14.30 10.22
C SER A 102 -1.34 13.28 10.18
N SER A 103 -1.65 11.99 10.17
CA SER A 103 -0.65 10.91 10.11
C SER A 103 -0.22 10.54 8.68
N VAL A 104 -0.84 11.18 7.69
CA VAL A 104 -0.53 11.02 6.26
C VAL A 104 -0.16 12.36 5.64
N MET A 105 0.45 12.28 4.47
CA MET A 105 0.92 13.42 3.70
C MET A 105 0.42 13.30 2.27
N ASP A 106 -0.05 14.40 1.69
CA ASP A 106 -0.46 14.45 0.29
C ASP A 106 0.76 14.28 -0.62
N VAL A 107 0.62 13.45 -1.65
CA VAL A 107 1.71 13.15 -2.59
C VAL A 107 1.27 13.28 -4.04
N HIS A 108 2.20 13.77 -4.85
CA HIS A 108 2.06 13.91 -6.29
C HIS A 108 2.84 12.78 -6.95
N LEU A 109 2.10 11.77 -7.41
CA LEU A 109 2.65 10.63 -8.12
C LEU A 109 2.68 10.93 -9.61
N HIS A 110 3.82 10.66 -10.23
CA HIS A 110 3.93 10.59 -11.68
C HIS A 110 3.78 9.13 -12.08
N PHE A 111 3.00 8.90 -13.11
CA PHE A 111 2.78 7.57 -13.67
C PHE A 111 3.38 7.51 -15.07
N ASP A 112 4.00 6.38 -15.38
CA ASP A 112 4.44 6.11 -16.76
C ASP A 112 3.21 6.04 -17.69
N LYS A 113 3.37 6.48 -18.93
CA LYS A 113 2.29 6.40 -19.92
C LYS A 113 2.00 4.91 -20.17
N PRO A 114 0.73 4.47 -20.14
CA PRO A 114 0.41 3.11 -20.54
C PRO A 114 0.78 2.93 -22.02
N ALA A 115 1.45 1.83 -22.35
CA ALA A 115 1.64 1.45 -23.75
C ALA A 115 0.25 1.24 -24.37
N GLU A 116 -0.02 1.91 -25.50
CA GLU A 116 -1.36 2.00 -26.12
C GLU A 116 -1.91 0.64 -26.63
N ASP A 117 -1.11 -0.44 -26.59
CA ASP A 117 -1.41 -1.73 -27.24
C ASP A 117 -2.10 -2.78 -26.34
N ALA A 118 -2.37 -2.49 -25.07
CA ALA A 118 -3.07 -3.40 -24.18
C ALA A 118 -4.39 -2.78 -23.73
N GLY A 119 -5.50 -3.26 -24.30
CA GLY A 119 -6.87 -2.80 -24.07
C GLY A 119 -7.45 -3.02 -22.66
N GLU A 120 -6.59 -3.06 -21.64
CA GLU A 120 -6.92 -3.02 -20.22
C GLU A 120 -6.37 -1.71 -19.66
N PRO A 121 -7.02 -1.04 -18.70
CA PRO A 121 -6.45 0.12 -18.03
C PRO A 121 -5.25 -0.33 -17.20
N LEU A 122 -4.10 -0.53 -17.83
CA LEU A 122 -2.84 -0.83 -17.18
C LEU A 122 -2.48 0.38 -16.34
N HIS A 123 -2.76 0.21 -15.05
CA HIS A 123 -2.41 1.10 -13.97
C HIS A 123 -0.97 1.57 -14.18
N GLY A 124 -0.80 2.87 -14.37
CA GLY A 124 0.50 3.43 -14.66
C GLY A 124 1.47 3.06 -13.54
N LYS A 125 2.69 2.71 -13.92
CA LYS A 125 3.76 2.42 -12.97
C LYS A 125 4.21 3.73 -12.35
N VAL A 126 4.35 3.80 -11.02
CA VAL A 126 4.86 5.03 -10.36
C VAL A 126 6.28 5.29 -10.85
N VAL A 127 6.58 6.50 -11.28
CA VAL A 127 7.90 6.92 -11.77
C VAL A 127 8.43 8.11 -10.97
N CYS A 128 9.75 8.16 -10.80
CA CYS A 128 10.45 9.32 -10.24
C CYS A 128 10.34 10.50 -11.19
N CYS A 129 9.92 11.66 -10.68
CA CYS A 129 9.83 12.89 -11.49
C CYS A 129 11.17 13.40 -12.01
N LEU A 130 12.28 13.14 -11.29
CA LEU A 130 13.62 13.58 -11.72
C LEU A 130 14.27 12.63 -12.72
N SER A 131 14.28 11.34 -12.39
CA SER A 131 15.06 10.35 -13.14
C SER A 131 14.25 9.58 -14.17
N GLY A 132 12.92 9.75 -14.20
CA GLY A 132 12.00 8.97 -15.04
C GLY A 132 12.04 7.46 -14.76
N ARG A 133 12.64 7.04 -13.63
CA ARG A 133 12.81 5.61 -13.31
C ARG A 133 11.58 5.10 -12.58
N GLN A 134 11.14 3.92 -12.96
CA GLN A 134 10.04 3.20 -12.32
C GLN A 134 10.37 2.88 -10.84
N ALA A 135 9.38 3.09 -9.98
CA ALA A 135 9.40 2.73 -8.57
C ALA A 135 9.42 1.21 -8.38
N ASN A 136 10.38 0.74 -7.58
CA ASN A 136 10.59 -0.67 -7.27
C ASN A 136 11.17 -0.81 -5.86
N ALA A 137 11.31 -2.05 -5.35
CA ALA A 137 11.90 -2.30 -4.03
C ALA A 137 13.43 -2.20 -4.00
N THR A 138 14.12 -2.33 -5.15
CA THR A 138 15.61 -2.30 -5.17
C THR A 138 16.17 -0.89 -5.06
N ARG A 139 15.45 0.11 -5.58
CA ARG A 139 15.86 1.51 -5.49
C ARG A 139 14.99 2.19 -4.45
N GLN A 140 15.62 2.93 -3.56
CA GLN A 140 14.88 3.71 -2.57
C GLN A 140 14.23 4.91 -3.24
N PHE A 141 12.91 5.00 -3.15
CA PHE A 141 12.14 6.18 -3.52
C PHE A 141 11.75 6.94 -2.25
N ILE A 142 11.63 8.25 -2.38
CA ILE A 142 11.30 9.16 -1.28
C ILE A 142 10.22 10.14 -1.73
N ALA A 143 9.23 10.36 -0.87
CA ALA A 143 8.28 11.44 -0.99
C ALA A 143 8.77 12.60 -0.13
N ASN A 144 8.89 13.77 -0.74
CA ASN A 144 9.35 14.97 -0.05
C ASN A 144 8.20 15.62 0.72
N ARG A 145 8.42 16.00 1.98
CA ARG A 145 7.37 16.57 2.85
C ARG A 145 6.77 17.89 2.39
N PRO A 146 7.55 18.92 2.04
CA PRO A 146 6.99 20.22 1.72
C PRO A 146 6.20 20.25 0.40
N CYS A 147 6.51 19.38 -0.57
CA CYS A 147 5.83 19.39 -1.89
C CYS A 147 5.08 18.12 -2.27
N GLY A 148 5.28 17.01 -1.56
CA GLY A 148 4.65 15.73 -1.89
C GLY A 148 5.21 15.04 -3.13
N CYS A 149 6.22 15.59 -3.81
CA CYS A 149 6.81 14.98 -5.01
C CYS A 149 7.56 13.68 -4.66
N VAL A 150 7.41 12.66 -5.52
CA VAL A 150 8.10 11.38 -5.40
C VAL A 150 9.33 11.33 -6.29
N MET A 151 10.47 11.07 -5.66
CA MET A 151 11.80 11.15 -6.26
C MET A 151 12.63 9.92 -5.86
N SER A 152 13.57 9.51 -6.70
CA SER A 152 14.52 8.47 -6.30
C SER A 152 15.57 9.07 -5.36
N ALA A 153 15.89 8.37 -4.26
CA ALA A 153 16.92 8.82 -3.32
C ALA A 153 18.30 8.93 -3.99
N GLY A 154 18.56 8.09 -5.01
CA GLY A 154 19.77 8.17 -5.83
C GLY A 154 19.85 9.47 -6.63
N ALA A 155 18.78 9.86 -7.33
CA ALA A 155 18.76 11.10 -8.11
C ALA A 155 18.89 12.34 -7.22
N MET A 156 18.24 12.34 -6.05
CA MET A 156 18.39 13.43 -5.09
C MET A 156 19.84 13.56 -4.60
N ARG A 157 20.50 12.44 -4.27
CA ARG A 157 21.92 12.47 -3.86
C ARG A 157 22.85 12.98 -4.96
N SER A 158 22.61 12.63 -6.23
CA SER A 158 23.43 13.14 -7.33
C SER A 158 23.26 14.65 -7.49
N VAL A 159 22.02 15.15 -7.43
CA VAL A 159 21.76 16.60 -7.50
C VAL A 159 22.46 17.35 -6.35
N HIS A 160 22.39 16.83 -5.12
CA HIS A 160 23.10 17.43 -3.98
C HIS A 160 24.62 17.43 -4.20
N ALA A 161 25.20 16.30 -4.66
CA ALA A 161 26.63 16.18 -4.89
C ALA A 161 27.15 17.11 -6.01
N ASP A 162 26.38 17.26 -7.08
CA ASP A 162 26.69 18.17 -8.18
C ASP A 162 26.67 19.63 -7.69
N LEU A 163 25.68 20.00 -6.88
CA LEU A 163 25.60 21.34 -6.29
C LEU A 163 26.73 21.63 -5.31
N ASP A 164 27.11 20.68 -4.46
CA ASP A 164 28.26 20.82 -3.57
C ASP A 164 29.57 20.97 -4.35
N THR A 165 29.70 20.28 -5.48
CA THR A 165 30.85 20.40 -6.37
C THR A 165 30.89 21.78 -7.03
N MET A 166 29.75 22.30 -7.51
CA MET A 166 29.65 23.64 -8.07
C MET A 166 29.97 24.73 -7.02
N ARG A 167 29.52 24.54 -5.77
CA ARG A 167 29.85 25.40 -4.62
C ARG A 167 31.36 25.43 -4.37
N ARG A 168 32.01 24.27 -4.32
CA ARG A 168 33.48 24.17 -4.12
C ARG A 168 34.28 24.77 -5.26
N GLN A 169 33.76 24.74 -6.49
CA GLN A 169 34.41 25.32 -7.66
C GLN A 169 34.18 26.84 -7.80
N GLY A 170 33.46 27.48 -6.88
CA GLY A 170 33.12 28.91 -6.97
C GLY A 170 32.24 29.24 -8.19
N ARG A 171 31.58 28.23 -8.78
CA ARG A 171 30.73 28.33 -9.98
C ARG A 171 29.25 28.47 -9.64
N VAL A 172 28.92 28.90 -8.42
CA VAL A 172 27.53 29.26 -8.12
C VAL A 172 27.18 30.47 -8.96
N VAL A 173 26.53 30.24 -10.09
CA VAL A 173 25.88 31.29 -10.86
C VAL A 173 24.86 31.90 -9.89
N GLU A 174 25.06 33.17 -9.52
CA GLU A 174 24.02 33.93 -8.85
C GLU A 174 22.79 33.96 -9.77
N LEU A 175 21.88 33.00 -9.59
CA LEU A 175 20.53 33.09 -10.12
C LEU A 175 19.79 34.15 -9.31
N GLY A 176 19.99 35.41 -9.69
CA GLY A 176 19.09 36.52 -9.41
C GLY A 176 19.09 37.04 -7.97
N LYS A 177 19.61 38.25 -7.79
CA LYS A 177 19.41 39.09 -6.60
C LYS A 177 17.93 39.43 -6.40
N ALA A 178 17.35 38.98 -5.28
CA ALA A 178 16.63 39.86 -4.36
C ALA A 178 16.23 39.11 -3.07
N SER A 179 16.68 39.67 -1.95
CA SER A 179 16.18 39.48 -0.57
C SER A 179 16.59 38.22 0.20
N ASN A 180 17.13 38.51 1.38
CA ASN A 180 17.54 37.66 2.49
C ASN A 180 16.87 36.27 2.61
N SER A 181 17.70 35.23 2.76
CA SER A 181 17.43 33.91 3.38
C SER A 181 16.77 32.77 2.58
N ALA A 182 16.75 32.80 1.24
CA ALA A 182 16.18 31.72 0.42
C ALA A 182 17.03 31.22 -0.77
N SER A 183 17.99 31.99 -1.28
CA SER A 183 18.71 31.67 -2.54
C SER A 183 19.72 30.52 -2.46
N ASP A 184 20.04 30.03 -1.26
CA ASP A 184 21.00 28.93 -1.05
C ASP A 184 20.30 27.59 -0.73
N ARG A 185 18.96 27.58 -0.77
CA ARG A 185 18.15 26.38 -0.49
C ARG A 185 17.98 25.59 -1.77
N LEU A 186 18.28 24.30 -1.67
CA LEU A 186 17.95 23.35 -2.72
C LEU A 186 16.44 23.39 -2.97
N CYS A 187 16.01 23.47 -4.22
CA CYS A 187 14.60 23.43 -4.59
C CYS A 187 14.27 22.12 -5.30
N CYS A 188 13.04 21.65 -5.16
CA CYS A 188 12.56 20.49 -5.90
C CYS A 188 12.41 20.86 -7.38
N GLU A 189 13.18 20.24 -8.27
CA GLU A 189 13.15 20.56 -9.71
C GLU A 189 11.79 20.31 -10.40
N ALA A 190 10.87 19.60 -9.74
CA ALA A 190 9.53 19.35 -10.26
C ALA A 190 8.51 20.45 -9.92
N CYS A 191 8.75 21.26 -8.88
CA CYS A 191 7.75 22.21 -8.36
C CYS A 191 8.33 23.46 -7.68
N ASP A 192 9.65 23.66 -7.78
CA ASP A 192 10.44 24.78 -7.22
C ASP A 192 10.26 25.00 -5.71
N THR A 193 9.67 24.04 -5.00
CA THR A 193 9.48 24.13 -3.55
C THR A 193 10.82 23.88 -2.84
N PRO A 194 11.20 24.69 -1.84
CA PRO A 194 12.42 24.46 -1.09
C PRO A 194 12.43 23.08 -0.43
N LEU A 195 13.53 22.35 -0.65
CA LEU A 195 13.85 21.08 -0.05
C LEU A 195 14.55 21.36 1.28
N ASP A 196 13.78 21.42 2.36
CA ASP A 196 14.37 21.49 3.70
C ASP A 196 14.97 20.12 4.04
N GLU A 197 16.31 20.04 4.16
CA GLU A 197 17.01 18.80 4.52
C GLU A 197 16.67 18.31 5.94
N GLU A 198 16.21 19.22 6.81
CA GLU A 198 15.81 18.91 8.19
C GLU A 198 14.44 18.21 8.27
N LEU A 199 13.61 18.31 7.21
CA LEU A 199 12.31 17.67 7.20
C LEU A 199 12.43 16.18 6.88
N PRO A 200 11.83 15.28 7.68
CA PRO A 200 11.96 13.85 7.48
C PRO A 200 11.32 13.43 6.16
N ARG A 201 12.12 12.86 5.26
CA ARG A 201 11.68 12.28 3.99
C ARG A 201 10.96 10.95 4.26
N VAL A 202 9.89 10.67 3.52
CA VAL A 202 9.16 9.41 3.65
C VAL A 202 9.66 8.47 2.57
N HIS A 203 10.34 7.39 2.96
CA HIS A 203 10.69 6.32 2.02
C HIS A 203 9.42 5.66 1.52
N LEU A 204 9.32 5.41 0.21
CA LEU A 204 8.24 4.59 -0.31
C LEU A 204 8.64 3.13 -0.18
N ASP A 205 7.75 2.35 0.43
CA ASP A 205 7.94 0.94 0.69
C ASP A 205 6.76 0.17 0.09
N ALA A 206 7.06 -0.90 -0.63
CA ALA A 206 6.03 -1.86 -1.01
C ALA A 206 5.54 -2.55 0.28
N PRO A 207 4.22 -2.65 0.51
CA PRO A 207 3.73 -3.46 1.62
C PRO A 207 4.19 -4.91 1.45
N PRO A 208 4.59 -5.61 2.53
CA PRO A 208 5.06 -7.00 2.44
C PRO A 208 3.94 -7.88 1.88
N GLY A 209 4.06 -8.29 0.61
CA GLY A 209 2.89 -8.77 -0.12
C GLY A 209 2.51 -10.23 0.10
N ALA A 210 3.33 -11.03 0.79
CA ALA A 210 2.88 -12.36 1.23
C ALA A 210 1.92 -12.27 2.43
N ASP A 211 2.13 -11.30 3.32
CA ASP A 211 1.39 -11.22 4.58
C ASP A 211 0.12 -10.36 4.45
N LEU A 212 0.19 -9.25 3.71
CA LEU A 212 -0.96 -8.34 3.62
C LEU A 212 -2.11 -8.91 2.79
N ASP A 213 -1.84 -9.56 1.67
CA ASP A 213 -2.89 -10.17 0.83
C ASP A 213 -3.56 -11.34 1.55
N ARG A 214 -2.78 -12.23 2.17
CA ARG A 214 -3.30 -13.32 2.99
C ARG A 214 -4.12 -12.81 4.17
N GLN A 215 -3.67 -11.75 4.85
CA GLN A 215 -4.41 -11.17 5.97
C GLN A 215 -5.68 -10.45 5.52
N LEU A 216 -5.66 -9.68 4.42
CA LEU A 216 -6.86 -9.03 3.86
C LEU A 216 -7.87 -10.05 3.35
N GLU A 217 -7.44 -11.12 2.67
CA GLU A 217 -8.31 -12.22 2.28
C GLU A 217 -8.93 -12.91 3.50
N PHE A 218 -8.12 -13.15 4.54
CA PHE A 218 -8.61 -13.67 5.81
C PHE A 218 -9.67 -12.73 6.41
N PHE A 219 -9.47 -11.41 6.37
CA PHE A 219 -10.45 -10.43 6.84
C PHE A 219 -11.71 -10.38 5.97
N ALA A 220 -11.59 -10.48 4.65
CA ALA A 220 -12.71 -10.55 3.73
C ALA A 220 -13.57 -11.79 4.01
N ARG A 221 -12.93 -12.94 4.28
CA ARG A 221 -13.62 -14.18 4.66
C ARG A 221 -14.33 -14.06 6.01
N HIS A 222 -13.69 -13.50 7.03
CA HIS A 222 -14.29 -13.32 8.36
C HIS A 222 -15.44 -12.31 8.38
N THR A 223 -15.34 -11.21 7.62
CA THR A 223 -16.43 -10.23 7.51
C THR A 223 -17.62 -10.76 6.71
N LYS A 224 -17.40 -11.54 5.64
CA LYS A 224 -18.47 -12.25 4.93
C LYS A 224 -19.19 -13.24 5.86
N ARG A 225 -18.44 -14.06 6.60
CA ARG A 225 -18.99 -15.03 7.57
C ARG A 225 -19.77 -14.37 8.71
N SER A 226 -19.34 -13.19 9.18
CA SER A 226 -20.06 -12.38 10.17
C SER A 226 -21.38 -11.82 9.61
N LYS A 227 -21.40 -11.36 8.35
CA LYS A 227 -22.60 -10.86 7.69
C LYS A 227 -23.61 -11.99 7.43
N GLU A 228 -23.14 -13.15 6.97
CA GLU A 228 -23.95 -14.34 6.74
C GLU A 228 -24.57 -14.87 8.04
N SER A 229 -23.79 -14.97 9.12
CA SER A 229 -24.32 -15.39 10.43
C SER A 229 -25.35 -14.39 11.00
N ARG A 230 -25.13 -13.08 10.85
CA ARG A 230 -26.14 -12.05 11.20
C ARG A 230 -27.42 -12.18 10.35
N LYS A 231 -27.28 -12.47 9.05
CA LYS A 231 -28.42 -12.69 8.14
C LYS A 231 -29.21 -13.95 8.52
N HIS A 232 -28.52 -15.05 8.85
CA HIS A 232 -29.16 -16.29 9.29
C HIS A 232 -29.87 -16.13 10.63
N LYS A 233 -29.27 -15.40 11.59
CA LYS A 233 -29.89 -15.12 12.89
C LYS A 233 -31.12 -14.21 12.74
N LYS A 234 -31.08 -13.24 11.82
CA LYS A 234 -32.23 -12.39 11.47
C LYS A 234 -33.35 -13.19 10.79
N ALA A 235 -33.02 -14.11 9.87
CA ALA A 235 -34.00 -15.00 9.23
C ALA A 235 -34.70 -15.92 10.25
N GLN A 236 -33.95 -16.54 11.16
CA GLN A 236 -34.52 -17.37 12.25
C GLN A 236 -35.40 -16.57 13.21
N THR A 237 -35.06 -15.31 13.49
CA THR A 237 -35.86 -14.44 14.37
C THR A 237 -37.18 -14.02 13.70
N ILE A 238 -37.16 -13.82 12.38
CA ILE A 238 -38.35 -13.53 11.56
C ILE A 238 -39.26 -14.77 11.50
N GLU A 239 -38.69 -15.96 11.24
CA GLU A 239 -39.44 -17.22 11.24
C GLU A 239 -40.06 -17.56 12.61
N ALA A 240 -39.35 -17.30 13.71
CA ALA A 240 -39.88 -17.49 15.06
C ALA A 240 -41.05 -16.53 15.37
N SER A 241 -41.01 -15.31 14.85
CA SER A 241 -42.08 -14.32 15.03
C SER A 241 -43.31 -14.59 14.16
N THR A 242 -43.13 -15.10 12.94
CA THR A 242 -44.24 -15.52 12.08
C THR A 242 -44.93 -16.79 12.60
N LYS A 243 -44.17 -17.74 13.19
CA LYS A 243 -44.75 -18.91 13.87
C LYS A 243 -45.58 -18.53 15.11
N LYS A 244 -45.11 -17.58 15.93
CA LYS A 244 -45.89 -17.07 17.09
C LYS A 244 -47.18 -16.35 16.67
N ARG A 245 -47.18 -15.61 15.57
CA ARG A 245 -48.41 -14.99 15.04
C ARG A 245 -49.41 -16.01 14.49
N LYS A 246 -48.96 -17.16 13.98
CA LYS A 246 -49.86 -18.20 13.45
C LYS A 246 -50.57 -18.99 14.56
N VAL A 247 -49.95 -19.14 15.74
CA VAL A 247 -50.56 -19.82 16.90
C VAL A 247 -51.69 -19.01 17.55
N ILE A 248 -51.69 -17.68 17.42
CA ILE A 248 -52.69 -16.80 18.05
C ILE A 248 -54.02 -16.75 17.26
N VAL A 249 -54.01 -17.09 15.97
CA VAL A 249 -55.21 -17.01 15.10
C VAL A 249 -56.09 -18.27 15.17
N ASP A 250 -55.56 -19.40 15.68
CA ASP A 250 -56.29 -20.68 15.77
C ASP A 250 -56.97 -20.93 17.14
N SER A 251 -57.06 -19.92 18.00
CA SER A 251 -57.75 -20.04 19.31
C SER A 251 -58.99 -19.16 19.36
N SER A 252 -60.06 -19.57 18.68
CA SER A 252 -61.42 -19.05 18.95
C SER A 252 -62.30 -20.18 19.50
N PRO A 253 -62.93 -20.00 20.67
CA PRO A 253 -63.84 -20.99 21.23
C PRO A 253 -65.23 -20.86 20.57
N VAL A 254 -65.78 -21.98 20.11
CA VAL A 254 -67.17 -22.10 19.68
C VAL A 254 -68.01 -22.32 20.94
N GLU A 255 -68.65 -21.28 21.45
CA GLU A 255 -69.74 -21.40 22.43
C GLU A 255 -71.10 -21.45 21.73
N SER A 256 -71.84 -22.49 22.10
CA SER A 256 -73.22 -22.78 21.78
C SER A 256 -74.20 -21.78 22.39
N SER A 257 -75.28 -21.44 21.69
CA SER A 257 -76.56 -21.18 22.37
C SER A 257 -77.77 -21.47 21.48
N VAL A 258 -78.76 -22.02 22.17
CA VAL A 258 -80.06 -22.57 21.80
C VAL A 258 -81.01 -21.50 21.24
N GLY A 259 -81.95 -21.90 20.37
CA GLY A 259 -83.00 -21.04 19.79
C GLY A 259 -84.02 -20.50 20.80
N PRO A 260 -85.11 -19.84 20.33
CA PRO A 260 -86.29 -20.63 19.95
C PRO A 260 -87.13 -20.06 18.77
N GLU A 261 -88.28 -20.69 18.59
CA GLU A 261 -89.20 -20.83 17.45
C GLU A 261 -89.79 -19.57 16.77
N ARG A 262 -90.26 -19.83 15.54
CA ARG A 262 -91.12 -19.02 14.62
C ARG A 262 -92.53 -18.71 15.18
N PRO A 263 -93.39 -18.02 14.40
CA PRO A 263 -93.15 -16.89 13.48
C PRO A 263 -93.74 -15.57 14.01
#